data_AF-A0A183D6F7-F1
#
_entry.id   AF-A0A183D6F7-F1
#
_cell.length_a   1.000
_cell.length_b   1.000
_cell.length_c   1.000
_cell.angle_alpha   90.00
_cell.angle_beta   90.00
_cell.angle_gamma   90.00
#
_symmetry.space_group_name_H-M   'P 1'
#
loop_
_entity.id
_entity.type
_entity.pdbx_description
1 polymer ?
#
loop_
_entity_poly.entity_id
_entity_poly.type
_entity_poly.pdbx_seq_one_letter_code
_entity_poly.pdbx_strand_id
1 'polypeptide(L)'
;MNILQGAAINKCLDFGVPGKPIGDSNKCVFMFTKPQGWFNSPRYPANYPLDTNCTYIIKANPDEQIQVYFEQFALHIDEHPSAETR
;
A
#
# COMPACT_ATOMS: atom_id res chain seq x y z
N MET A 1 5.73 -40.20 2.99
CA MET A 1 5.88 -39.05 3.90
C MET A 1 6.45 -37.91 3.07
N ASN A 2 5.60 -37.16 2.37
CA ASN A 2 6.04 -35.97 1.64
C ASN A 2 5.49 -34.78 2.40
N ILE A 3 6.39 -34.04 3.04
CA ILE A 3 6.06 -32.78 3.67
C ILE A 3 5.73 -31.83 2.52
N LEU A 4 4.44 -31.47 2.42
CA LEU A 4 4.01 -30.31 1.65
C LEU A 4 4.71 -29.11 2.30
N GLN A 5 5.84 -28.71 1.74
CA GLN A 5 6.48 -27.44 2.06
C GLN A 5 5.39 -26.38 1.84
N GLY A 6 4.89 -25.81 2.93
CA GLY A 6 3.78 -24.87 2.91
C GLY A 6 4.01 -23.83 1.84
N ALA A 7 2.97 -23.54 1.06
CA ALA A 7 2.98 -22.49 0.06
C ALA A 7 3.63 -21.24 0.69
N ALA A 8 4.77 -20.82 0.14
CA ALA A 8 5.39 -19.57 0.53
C ALA A 8 4.36 -18.47 0.28
N ILE A 9 3.72 -18.01 1.35
CA ILE A 9 2.78 -16.91 1.31
C ILE A 9 3.64 -15.69 0.96
N ASN A 10 3.62 -15.27 -0.30
CA ASN A 10 4.38 -14.10 -0.75
C ASN A 10 3.90 -12.89 0.05
N LYS A 11 4.71 -12.46 1.02
CA LYS A 11 4.32 -11.50 2.07
C LYS A 11 3.82 -10.16 1.51
N CYS A 12 4.28 -9.75 0.32
CA CYS A 12 3.80 -8.54 -0.36
C CYS A 12 2.55 -8.71 -1.25
N LEU A 13 2.10 -9.94 -1.52
CA LEU A 13 0.87 -10.19 -2.30
C LEU A 13 -0.39 -10.26 -1.41
N ASP A 14 -0.23 -10.39 -0.09
CA ASP A 14 -1.33 -10.50 0.87
C ASP A 14 -1.63 -9.15 1.58
N PHE A 15 -1.43 -8.03 0.87
CA PHE A 15 -1.73 -6.71 1.42
C PHE A 15 -3.17 -6.25 1.17
N GLY A 16 -3.96 -7.02 0.42
CA GLY A 16 -5.35 -6.67 0.14
C GLY A 16 -5.51 -5.33 -0.59
N VAL A 17 -4.50 -4.94 -1.38
CA VAL A 17 -4.53 -3.71 -2.19
C VAL A 17 -4.97 -4.10 -3.61
N PRO A 18 -5.96 -3.43 -4.21
CA PRO A 18 -6.54 -3.81 -5.50
C PRO A 18 -5.66 -3.47 -6.72
N GLY A 19 -4.57 -2.72 -6.54
CA GLY A 19 -3.63 -2.38 -7.61
C GLY A 19 -2.78 -3.56 -8.07
N LYS A 20 -2.25 -3.48 -9.30
CA LYS A 20 -1.36 -4.53 -9.83
C LYS A 20 -0.01 -4.47 -9.10
N PRO A 21 0.46 -5.54 -8.43
CA PRO A 21 1.77 -5.54 -7.80
C PRO A 21 2.89 -5.40 -8.84
N ILE A 22 3.90 -4.58 -8.55
CA ILE A 22 5.10 -4.38 -9.35
C ILE A 22 6.33 -4.77 -8.52
N GLY A 23 7.05 -5.80 -8.96
CA GLY A 23 8.31 -6.23 -8.36
C GLY A 23 8.20 -7.56 -7.61
N ASP A 24 9.24 -7.87 -6.84
CA ASP A 24 9.39 -9.14 -6.13
C ASP A 24 8.55 -9.19 -4.84
N SER A 25 8.44 -10.38 -4.25
CA SER A 25 7.66 -10.69 -3.03
C SER A 25 7.98 -9.87 -1.78
N ASN A 26 8.99 -9.00 -1.82
CA ASN A 26 9.48 -8.17 -0.72
C ASN A 26 9.24 -6.66 -0.93
N LYS A 27 8.59 -6.25 -2.03
CA LYS A 27 8.28 -4.84 -2.30
C LYS A 27 6.78 -4.59 -2.36
N CYS A 28 6.33 -3.62 -1.59
CA CYS A 28 4.95 -3.15 -1.60
C CYS A 28 4.81 -2.05 -2.67
N VAL A 29 4.69 -2.42 -3.94
CA VAL A 29 4.51 -1.43 -5.03
C VAL A 29 3.32 -1.84 -5.87
N PHE A 30 2.37 -0.92 -6.07
CA PHE A 30 1.12 -1.19 -6.76
C PHE A 30 0.88 -0.19 -7.88
N MET A 31 0.46 -0.67 -9.05
CA MET A 31 0.13 0.16 -10.20
C MET A 31 -1.36 0.16 -10.53
N PHE A 32 -1.86 1.35 -10.80
CA PHE A 32 -3.23 1.64 -11.19
C PHE A 32 -3.21 2.33 -12.56
N THR A 33 -3.91 1.75 -13.51
CA THR A 33 -4.03 2.25 -14.89
C THR A 33 -5.48 2.38 -15.33
N LYS A 34 -6.44 2.05 -14.47
CA LYS A 34 -7.86 2.21 -14.76
C LYS A 34 -8.24 3.68 -14.53
N PRO A 35 -9.16 4.25 -15.32
CA PRO A 35 -9.59 5.64 -15.16
C PRO A 35 -10.19 5.96 -13.78
N GLN A 36 -10.73 4.95 -13.10
CA GLN A 36 -11.32 5.05 -11.77
C GLN A 36 -10.98 3.81 -10.95
N GLY A 37 -10.92 3.98 -9.63
CA GLY A 37 -10.68 2.91 -8.68
C GLY A 37 -10.56 3.45 -7.27
N TRP A 38 -10.28 2.54 -6.35
CA TRP A 38 -9.98 2.84 -4.96
C TRP A 38 -8.67 2.16 -4.58
N PHE A 39 -8.02 2.68 -3.55
CA PHE A 39 -6.85 2.08 -2.94
C PHE A 39 -6.95 2.24 -1.43
N ASN A 40 -6.22 1.40 -0.71
CA ASN A 40 -6.27 1.30 0.73
C ASN A 40 -4.87 1.05 1.28
N SER A 41 -4.68 1.28 2.57
CA SER A 41 -3.50 0.82 3.29
C SER A 41 -3.43 -0.72 3.28
N PRO A 42 -2.24 -1.32 3.37
CA PRO A 42 -2.12 -2.77 3.50
C PRO A 42 -2.96 -3.30 4.67
N ARG A 43 -3.72 -4.37 4.41
CA ARG A 43 -4.63 -5.03 5.38
C ARG A 43 -5.86 -4.24 5.81
N TYR A 44 -6.15 -3.08 5.22
CA TYR A 44 -7.42 -2.38 5.48
C TYR A 44 -8.62 -3.34 5.40
N PRO A 45 -9.57 -3.31 6.36
CA PRO A 45 -9.76 -2.29 7.39
C PRO A 45 -8.94 -2.49 8.68
N ALA A 46 -8.05 -3.49 8.75
CA ALA A 46 -7.13 -3.64 9.88
C ALA A 46 -5.98 -2.63 9.82
N ASN A 47 -5.23 -2.53 10.93
CA ASN A 47 -4.03 -1.71 11.01
C ASN A 47 -2.98 -2.16 9.97
N TYR A 48 -2.32 -1.17 9.37
CA TYR A 48 -1.18 -1.42 8.50
C TYR A 48 -0.02 -2.04 9.30
N PRO A 49 0.81 -2.91 8.70
CA PRO A 49 1.98 -3.47 9.37
C PRO A 49 2.98 -2.39 9.84
N LEU A 50 3.72 -2.66 10.91
CA LEU A 50 4.87 -1.81 11.28
C LEU A 50 5.91 -1.78 10.16
N ASP A 51 6.67 -0.69 10.08
CA ASP A 51 7.73 -0.46 9.09
C ASP A 51 7.25 -0.59 7.63
N THR A 52 5.99 -0.24 7.37
CA THR A 52 5.40 -0.30 6.03
C THR A 52 5.92 0.83 5.16
N ASN A 53 6.56 0.47 4.04
CA ASN A 53 6.91 1.39 2.97
C ASN A 53 6.27 0.89 1.67
N CYS A 54 5.19 1.57 1.24
CA CYS A 54 4.41 1.21 0.06
C CYS A 54 4.40 2.34 -0.98
N THR A 55 4.55 1.97 -2.26
CA THR A 55 4.47 2.91 -3.38
C THR A 55 3.23 2.62 -4.23
N TYR A 56 2.37 3.62 -4.40
CA TYR A 56 1.20 3.55 -5.28
C TYR A 56 1.47 4.39 -6.52
N ILE A 57 1.51 3.75 -7.69
CA ILE A 57 1.77 4.37 -8.99
C ILE A 57 0.45 4.48 -9.75
N ILE A 58 -0.10 5.68 -9.82
CA ILE A 58 -1.32 5.97 -10.58
C ILE A 58 -0.89 6.57 -11.93
N LYS A 59 -1.25 5.92 -13.04
CA LYS A 59 -0.94 6.37 -14.39
C LYS A 59 -2.20 6.86 -15.09
N ALA A 60 -2.13 8.08 -15.59
CA ALA A 60 -3.12 8.70 -16.46
C ALA A 60 -2.55 8.90 -17.87
N ASN A 61 -3.42 9.01 -18.86
CA ASN A 61 -3.06 9.40 -20.22
C ASN A 61 -2.74 10.91 -20.29
N PRO A 62 -2.05 11.40 -21.34
CA PRO A 62 -1.64 12.81 -21.45
C PRO A 62 -2.77 13.85 -21.31
N ASP A 63 -4.00 13.49 -21.69
CA ASP A 63 -5.18 14.37 -21.66
C ASP A 63 -6.10 14.09 -20.45
N GLU A 64 -5.64 13.30 -19.48
CA GLU A 64 -6.38 12.94 -18.28
C GLU A 64 -5.80 13.63 -17.03
N GLN A 65 -6.67 13.96 -16.08
CA GLN A 65 -6.28 14.47 -14.77
C GLN A 65 -6.51 13.41 -13.68
N ILE A 66 -5.53 13.24 -12.80
CA ILE A 66 -5.67 12.38 -11.61
C ILE A 66 -6.28 13.21 -10.48
N GLN A 67 -7.41 12.74 -9.95
CA GLN A 67 -8.00 13.25 -8.71
C GLN A 67 -7.95 12.15 -7.66
N VAL A 68 -7.45 12.48 -6.46
CA VAL A 68 -7.40 11.58 -5.31
C VAL A 68 -8.21 12.18 -4.18
N TYR A 69 -9.07 11.36 -3.58
CA TYR A 69 -9.81 11.68 -2.36
C TYR A 69 -9.58 10.57 -1.34
N PHE A 70 -9.48 10.94 -0.07
CA PHE A 70 -9.35 10.00 1.03
C PHE A 70 -10.67 9.97 1.81
N GLU A 71 -11.35 8.83 1.83
CA GLU A 71 -12.54 8.64 2.65
C GLU A 71 -12.18 8.53 4.14
N GLN A 72 -11.04 7.89 4.44
CA GLN A 72 -10.51 7.70 5.77
C GLN A 72 -8.99 7.87 5.74
N PHE A 73 -8.44 8.55 6.75
CA PHE A 73 -7.00 8.74 6.88
C PHE A 73 -6.62 8.75 8.36
N ALA A 74 -5.88 7.72 8.79
CA ALA A 74 -5.39 7.58 10.15
C ALA A 74 -3.99 6.97 10.13
N LEU A 75 -3.02 7.67 10.73
CA LEU A 75 -1.64 7.23 10.85
C LEU A 75 -1.21 7.31 12.32
N HIS A 76 -0.19 6.54 12.68
CA HIS A 76 0.50 6.67 13.96
C HIS A 76 1.11 8.07 14.04
N ILE A 77 0.87 8.74 15.16
CA ILE A 77 1.53 10.00 15.49
C ILE A 77 2.77 9.62 16.28
N ASP A 78 3.94 9.88 15.72
CA ASP A 78 5.18 9.78 16.47
C ASP A 78 5.16 10.91 17.51
N GLU A 79 4.94 10.57 18.78
CA GLU A 79 5.12 11.50 19.89
C GLU A 79 6.62 11.73 20.14
N HIS A 80 7.25 12.40 19.19
CA HIS A 80 8.45 13.17 19.44
C HIS A 80 8.02 14.63 19.50
N PRO A 81 7.98 15.26 20.71
CA PRO A 81 7.92 16.69 20.77
C PRO A 81 9.21 17.20 20.14
N SER A 82 9.15 17.55 18.85
CA SER A 82 10.13 18.44 18.29
C SER A 82 10.07 19.68 19.15
N ALA A 83 11.11 19.87 19.95
CA ALA A 83 11.39 21.12 20.59
C ALA A 83 11.40 22.20 19.50
N GLU A 84 10.30 22.90 19.33
CA GLU A 84 10.27 24.25 18.78
C GLU A 84 10.00 25.19 19.95
N THR A 85 11.03 25.34 20.77
CA THR A 85 11.37 26.64 21.35
C THR A 85 11.98 27.47 20.22
N ARG A 86 11.12 28.20 19.50
CA ARG A 86 11.22 29.63 19.09
C ARG A 86 10.47 29.93 17.80
#